data_AF-A0A7K0KGR4-F1
#
_entry.id   AF-A0A7K0KGR4-F1
#
_cell.length_a   1.000
_cell.length_b   1.000
_cell.length_c   1.000
_cell.angle_alpha   90.00
_cell.angle_beta   90.00
_cell.angle_gamma   90.00
#
_symmetry.space_group_name_H-M   'P 1'
#
loop_
_entity.id
_entity.type
_entity.pdbx_description
1 polymer ?
#
loop_
_entity_poly.entity_id
_entity_poly.type
_entity_poly.pdbx_seq_one_letter_code
_entity_poly.pdbx_strand_id
1 'polypeptide(L)'
;MKKITSIFATLALLSTMSVSAQTTKPTTDQRVVALEKEVKTLNNDNSTLKSTVADLENRLNQLADRNAEYKKELDIRQVVDTMDIDGYRYQFQKAVGNLKNGNIDITVYVRNTGKSRSKYFSMAILKGYDQVPYKTFYFSFGQLGNNVLIENNQGMMLTITFEKIPTSTKRIDVLTINSYFEGGGLSEMSAVMHDLPIEWKDLPVETEEY
;
A
#
# COMPACT_ATOMS: atom_id res chain seq x y z
N MET A 1 6.09 -1.27 30.01
CA MET A 1 6.65 -2.58 30.37
C MET A 1 6.91 -2.68 31.89
N LYS A 2 5.86 -2.84 32.73
CA LYS A 2 6.00 -2.89 34.20
C LYS A 2 5.14 -3.96 34.91
N LYS A 3 4.61 -4.96 34.19
CA LYS A 3 3.66 -5.95 34.77
C LYS A 3 4.09 -7.42 34.73
N ILE A 4 5.30 -7.74 34.26
CA ILE A 4 5.78 -9.14 34.15
C ILE A 4 6.62 -9.57 35.37
N THR A 5 7.07 -8.64 36.21
CA THR A 5 7.99 -8.92 37.32
C THR A 5 7.37 -9.56 38.56
N SER A 6 6.04 -9.73 38.63
CA SER A 6 5.37 -10.20 39.86
C SER A 6 5.19 -11.72 39.97
N ILE A 7 5.44 -12.50 38.90
CA ILE A 7 5.15 -13.94 38.88
C ILE A 7 6.29 -14.78 39.49
N PHE A 8 7.53 -14.29 39.46
CA PHE A 8 8.68 -15.03 40.03
C PHE A 8 8.92 -14.79 41.53
N ALA A 9 8.19 -13.86 42.16
CA ALA A 9 8.37 -13.57 43.59
C ALA A 9 7.61 -14.54 44.52
N THR A 10 6.55 -15.21 44.04
CA THR A 10 5.69 -16.07 44.88
C THR A 10 6.26 -17.47 45.11
N LEU A 11 7.23 -17.92 44.31
CA LEU A 11 7.90 -19.21 44.52
C LEU A 11 9.04 -19.14 45.57
N ALA A 12 9.45 -17.93 45.99
CA ALA A 12 10.52 -17.72 46.96
C ALA A 12 10.03 -17.46 48.40
N LEU A 13 8.72 -17.40 48.64
CA LEU A 13 8.16 -17.15 49.98
C LEU A 13 7.92 -18.41 50.82
N LEU A 14 8.34 -19.59 50.37
CA LEU A 14 8.29 -20.82 51.16
C LEU A 14 9.58 -21.15 51.94
N SER A 15 10.65 -20.36 51.83
CA SER A 15 11.96 -20.74 52.41
C SER A 15 12.54 -19.83 53.50
N THR A 16 11.95 -18.69 53.88
CA THR A 16 12.51 -17.89 55.00
C THR A 16 11.45 -17.16 55.84
N MET A 17 10.85 -17.86 56.80
CA MET A 17 10.41 -17.22 58.05
C MET A 17 10.94 -18.01 59.25
N SER A 18 12.09 -17.57 59.74
CA SER A 18 12.62 -17.97 61.05
C SER A 18 11.89 -17.17 62.13
N VAL A 19 10.78 -17.70 62.64
CA VAL A 19 10.25 -17.30 63.96
C VAL A 19 10.03 -18.59 64.75
N SER A 20 10.63 -18.63 65.93
CA SER A 20 10.62 -19.76 66.85
C SER A 20 9.20 -20.21 67.20
N ALA A 21 8.70 -21.22 66.50
CA ALA A 21 7.58 -22.07 66.89
C ALA A 21 7.63 -23.35 66.07
N GLN A 22 7.37 -24.50 66.69
CA GLN A 22 7.26 -25.81 66.06
C GLN A 22 6.62 -25.76 64.65
N THR A 23 7.38 -26.04 63.59
CA THR A 23 6.86 -26.16 62.23
C THR A 23 6.11 -27.48 62.07
N THR A 24 4.87 -27.52 62.55
CA THR A 24 3.95 -28.58 62.15
C THR A 24 3.64 -28.42 60.66
N LYS A 25 3.85 -29.48 59.87
CA LYS A 25 3.40 -29.52 58.48
C LYS A 25 1.92 -29.12 58.44
N PRO A 26 1.50 -28.20 57.56
CA PRO A 26 0.10 -27.81 57.47
C PRO A 26 -0.74 -29.07 57.23
N THR A 27 -1.82 -29.21 58.00
CA THR A 27 -2.73 -30.34 57.86
C THR A 27 -3.32 -30.37 56.45
N THR A 28 -3.75 -31.54 55.99
CA THR A 28 -4.34 -31.70 54.65
C THR A 28 -5.46 -30.67 54.41
N ASP A 29 -6.27 -30.38 55.43
CA ASP A 29 -7.35 -29.40 55.39
C ASP A 29 -6.86 -27.96 55.16
N GLN A 30 -5.76 -27.55 55.81
CA GLN A 30 -5.17 -26.22 55.59
C GLN A 30 -4.62 -26.06 54.16
N ARG A 31 -4.10 -27.15 53.58
CA ARG A 31 -3.62 -27.17 52.19
C ARG A 31 -4.78 -27.12 51.19
N VAL A 32 -5.89 -27.80 51.48
CA VAL A 32 -7.11 -27.76 50.65
C VAL A 32 -7.68 -26.35 50.60
N VAL A 33 -7.82 -25.67 51.74
CA VAL A 33 -8.34 -24.29 51.80
C VAL A 33 -7.46 -23.30 51.04
N ALA A 34 -6.13 -23.46 51.10
CA ALA A 34 -5.20 -22.63 50.33
C ALA A 34 -5.36 -22.84 48.82
N LEU A 35 -5.48 -24.10 48.38
CA LEU A 35 -5.72 -24.45 46.97
C LEU A 35 -7.08 -23.95 46.47
N GLU A 36 -8.14 -24.03 47.26
CA GLU A 36 -9.46 -23.51 46.90
C GLU A 36 -9.43 -21.99 46.68
N LYS A 37 -8.71 -21.26 47.53
CA LYS A 37 -8.51 -19.81 47.39
C LYS A 37 -7.72 -19.45 46.13
N GLU A 38 -6.69 -20.24 45.81
CA GLU A 38 -5.90 -20.07 44.60
C GLU A 38 -6.72 -20.35 43.34
N VAL A 39 -7.48 -21.45 43.31
CA VAL A 39 -8.41 -21.79 42.21
C VAL A 39 -9.44 -20.68 42.00
N LYS A 40 -10.02 -20.14 43.08
CA LYS A 40 -10.96 -19.01 42.99
C LYS A 40 -10.32 -17.77 42.38
N THR A 41 -9.07 -17.48 42.74
CA THR A 41 -8.32 -16.34 42.21
C THR A 41 -8.02 -16.53 40.73
N LEU A 42 -7.53 -17.71 40.34
CA LEU A 42 -7.28 -18.08 38.94
C LEU A 42 -8.55 -18.02 38.08
N ASN A 43 -9.70 -18.43 38.62
CA ASN A 43 -10.98 -18.32 37.91
C ASN A 43 -11.39 -16.86 37.65
N ASN A 44 -11.20 -15.97 38.63
CA ASN A 44 -11.48 -14.55 38.46
C ASN A 44 -10.55 -13.90 37.43
N ASP A 45 -9.26 -14.24 37.47
CA ASP A 45 -8.27 -13.76 36.50
C ASP A 45 -8.58 -14.25 35.09
N ASN A 46 -8.96 -15.52 34.95
CA ASN A 46 -9.36 -16.10 33.67
C ASN A 46 -10.63 -15.44 33.11
N SER A 47 -11.61 -15.12 33.96
CA SER A 47 -12.79 -14.35 33.56
C SER A 47 -12.41 -12.95 33.04
N THR A 48 -11.49 -12.28 33.73
CA THR A 48 -11.01 -10.94 33.35
C THR A 48 -10.25 -10.98 32.01
N LEU A 49 -9.42 -12.00 31.81
CA LEU A 49 -8.71 -12.22 30.55
C LEU A 49 -9.67 -12.47 29.39
N LYS A 50 -10.69 -13.31 29.58
CA LYS A 50 -11.73 -13.54 28.55
C LYS A 50 -12.44 -12.25 28.15
N SER A 51 -12.81 -11.43 29.12
CA SER A 51 -13.41 -10.12 28.84
C SER A 51 -12.48 -9.19 28.07
N THR A 52 -11.18 -9.22 28.38
CA THR A 52 -10.16 -8.40 27.69
C THR A 52 -9.95 -8.88 26.25
N VAL A 53 -9.93 -10.19 26.01
CA VAL A 53 -9.81 -10.76 24.67
C VAL A 53 -11.01 -10.36 23.80
N ALA A 54 -12.23 -10.46 24.33
CA ALA A 54 -13.43 -10.06 23.60
C ALA A 54 -13.42 -8.55 23.23
N ASP A 55 -12.93 -7.68 24.12
CA ASP A 55 -12.76 -6.25 23.80
C ASP A 55 -11.73 -6.03 22.69
N LEU A 56 -10.60 -6.73 22.74
CA LEU A 56 -9.56 -6.64 21.71
C LEU A 56 -10.06 -7.15 20.35
N GLU A 57 -10.82 -8.23 20.32
CA GLU A 57 -11.45 -8.77 19.10
C GLU A 57 -12.42 -7.74 18.49
N ASN A 58 -13.25 -7.09 19.30
CA ASN A 58 -14.14 -6.02 18.84
C ASN A 58 -13.37 -4.82 18.27
N ARG A 59 -12.30 -4.39 18.96
CA ARG A 59 -11.45 -3.30 18.46
C ARG A 59 -10.75 -3.67 17.17
N LEU A 60 -10.34 -4.93 17.00
CA LEU A 60 -9.73 -5.42 15.77
C LEU A 60 -10.72 -5.38 14.61
N ASN A 61 -11.97 -5.80 14.83
CA ASN A 61 -13.03 -5.72 13.82
C ASN A 61 -13.33 -4.27 13.42
N GLN A 62 -13.46 -3.35 14.39
CA GLN A 62 -13.65 -1.93 14.10
C GLN A 62 -12.49 -1.31 13.32
N LEU A 63 -11.25 -1.73 13.59
CA LEU A 63 -10.08 -1.30 12.81
C LEU A 63 -10.08 -1.89 11.40
N ALA A 64 -10.52 -3.13 11.23
CA ALA A 64 -10.68 -3.76 9.92
C ALA A 64 -11.74 -3.03 9.08
N ASP A 65 -12.89 -2.70 9.66
CA ASP A 65 -13.96 -1.96 9.01
C ASP A 65 -13.49 -0.56 8.58
N ARG A 66 -12.84 0.18 9.49
CA ARG A 66 -12.24 1.48 9.16
C ARG A 66 -11.16 1.39 8.07
N ASN A 67 -10.35 0.34 8.07
CA ASN A 67 -9.33 0.15 7.03
C ASN A 67 -9.97 -0.16 5.67
N ALA A 68 -11.09 -0.90 5.64
CA ALA A 68 -11.85 -1.13 4.42
C ALA A 68 -12.47 0.18 3.91
N GLU A 69 -12.97 1.02 4.80
CA GLU A 69 -13.52 2.35 4.47
C GLU A 69 -12.43 3.30 3.94
N TYR A 70 -11.26 3.35 4.58
CA TYR A 70 -10.12 4.13 4.07
C TYR A 70 -9.63 3.63 2.72
N LYS A 71 -9.62 2.32 2.46
CA LYS A 71 -9.32 1.78 1.13
C LYS A 71 -10.33 2.28 0.10
N LYS A 72 -11.62 2.26 0.43
CA LYS A 72 -12.68 2.76 -0.46
C LYS A 72 -12.56 4.27 -0.71
N GLU A 73 -12.24 5.07 0.30
CA GLU A 73 -12.00 6.49 0.13
C GLU A 73 -10.71 6.79 -0.65
N LEU A 74 -9.67 5.98 -0.50
CA LEU A 74 -8.45 6.07 -1.29
C LEU A 74 -8.75 5.78 -2.76
N ASP A 75 -9.48 4.70 -3.05
CA ASP A 75 -9.93 4.33 -4.40
C ASP A 75 -10.81 5.43 -5.03
N ILE A 76 -11.67 6.10 -4.25
CA ILE A 76 -12.53 7.20 -4.72
C ILE A 76 -11.74 8.52 -4.92
N ARG A 77 -10.70 8.78 -4.11
CA ARG A 77 -9.84 9.98 -4.25
C ARG A 77 -8.73 9.80 -5.29
N GLN A 78 -8.39 8.58 -5.68
CA GLN A 78 -7.41 8.26 -6.72
C GLN A 78 -8.02 8.22 -8.13
N VAL A 79 -8.87 9.17 -8.50
CA VAL A 79 -8.75 9.68 -9.87
C VAL A 79 -7.43 10.44 -9.83
N VAL A 80 -6.35 9.80 -10.26
CA VAL A 80 -4.98 10.33 -10.18
C VAL A 80 -4.85 11.48 -11.18
N ASP A 81 -5.51 12.61 -10.87
CA ASP A 81 -5.49 13.87 -11.59
C ASP A 81 -4.29 14.65 -11.08
N THR A 82 -3.20 14.61 -11.84
CA THR A 82 -2.03 15.45 -11.58
C THR A 82 -2.00 16.57 -12.61
N MET A 83 -1.53 17.75 -12.23
CA MET A 83 -1.45 18.90 -13.10
C MET A 83 -0.01 19.38 -13.15
N ASP A 84 0.53 19.55 -14.36
CA ASP A 84 1.85 20.16 -14.50
C ASP A 84 1.79 21.69 -14.41
N ILE A 85 2.96 22.32 -14.32
CA ILE A 85 3.11 23.77 -14.17
C ILE A 85 2.49 24.58 -15.32
N ASP A 86 2.23 23.95 -16.46
CA ASP A 86 1.66 24.59 -17.66
C ASP A 86 0.14 24.46 -17.77
N GLY A 87 -0.49 23.79 -16.79
CA GLY A 87 -1.94 23.59 -16.75
C GLY A 87 -2.41 22.38 -17.56
N TYR A 88 -1.54 21.42 -17.86
CA TYR A 88 -1.99 20.12 -18.39
C TYR A 88 -2.35 19.20 -17.25
N ARG A 89 -3.57 18.68 -17.29
CA ARG A 89 -4.09 17.68 -16.36
C ARG A 89 -3.93 16.29 -16.93
N TYR A 90 -3.52 15.35 -16.10
CA TYR A 90 -3.27 13.97 -16.47
C TYR A 90 -4.11 13.08 -15.60
N GLN A 91 -4.91 12.23 -16.24
CA GLN A 91 -5.82 11.33 -15.55
C GLN A 91 -5.56 9.91 -16.00
N PHE A 92 -5.08 9.08 -15.09
CA PHE A 92 -4.93 7.65 -15.33
C PHE A 92 -6.25 7.03 -15.80
N GLN A 93 -6.20 6.25 -16.88
CA GLN A 93 -7.36 5.52 -17.39
C GLN A 93 -7.22 4.02 -17.13
N LYS A 94 -6.09 3.43 -17.52
CA LYS A 94 -5.80 2.00 -17.34
C LYS A 94 -4.33 1.70 -17.55
N ALA A 95 -3.87 0.57 -17.02
CA ALA A 95 -2.62 -0.07 -17.40
C ALA A 95 -2.91 -1.55 -17.71
N VAL A 96 -2.55 -1.98 -18.91
CA VAL A 96 -2.76 -3.36 -19.37
C VAL A 96 -1.42 -3.99 -19.66
N GLY A 97 -1.11 -5.07 -18.95
CA GLY A 97 0.11 -5.84 -19.13
C GLY A 97 -0.12 -7.09 -19.98
N ASN A 98 0.83 -7.46 -20.83
CA ASN A 98 0.83 -8.71 -21.57
C ASN A 98 1.67 -9.77 -20.81
N LEU A 99 1.01 -10.84 -20.37
CA LEU A 99 1.62 -11.93 -19.60
C LEU A 99 2.75 -12.66 -20.35
N LYS A 100 2.75 -12.65 -21.69
CA LYS A 100 3.72 -13.39 -22.51
C LYS A 100 5.06 -12.69 -22.64
N ASN A 101 5.06 -11.37 -22.76
CA ASN A 101 6.28 -10.59 -23.03
C ASN A 101 6.62 -9.57 -21.93
N GLY A 102 5.73 -9.36 -20.96
CA GLY A 102 5.94 -8.39 -19.88
C GLY A 102 5.75 -6.93 -20.31
N ASN A 103 5.23 -6.66 -21.51
CA ASN A 103 4.95 -5.30 -21.95
C ASN A 103 3.72 -4.75 -21.22
N ILE A 104 3.74 -3.47 -20.87
CA ILE A 104 2.62 -2.78 -20.23
C ILE A 104 2.30 -1.52 -21.04
N ASP A 105 1.06 -1.40 -21.49
CA ASP A 105 0.52 -0.18 -22.06
C ASP A 105 -0.28 0.57 -21.02
N ILE A 106 0.14 1.80 -20.73
CA ILE A 106 -0.53 2.71 -19.80
C ILE A 106 -1.23 3.78 -20.60
N THR A 107 -2.55 3.89 -20.42
CA THR A 107 -3.36 4.95 -21.02
C THR A 107 -3.62 6.05 -20.01
N VAL A 108 -3.29 7.29 -20.39
CA VAL A 108 -3.50 8.50 -19.62
C VAL A 108 -4.29 9.50 -20.47
N TYR A 109 -5.36 10.06 -19.94
CA TYR A 109 -6.04 11.18 -20.56
C TYR A 109 -5.32 12.47 -20.19
N VAL A 110 -4.84 13.20 -21.20
CA VAL A 110 -4.12 14.48 -21.03
C VAL A 110 -5.03 15.61 -21.50
N ARG A 111 -5.43 16.51 -20.60
CA ARG A 111 -6.26 17.68 -20.91
C ARG A 111 -5.48 18.97 -20.75
N ASN A 112 -5.42 19.79 -21.80
CA ASN A 112 -4.83 21.12 -21.70
C ASN A 112 -5.84 22.11 -21.12
N THR A 113 -5.59 22.62 -19.91
CA THR A 113 -6.36 23.73 -19.34
C THR A 113 -5.61 25.07 -19.42
N GLY A 114 -4.36 25.05 -19.88
CA GLY A 114 -3.52 26.21 -20.15
C GLY A 114 -3.56 26.64 -21.62
N LYS A 115 -2.50 27.30 -22.10
CA LYS A 115 -2.42 27.82 -23.48
C LYS A 115 -2.27 26.70 -24.51
N SER A 116 -2.88 26.86 -25.70
CA SER A 116 -2.65 25.98 -26.86
C SER A 116 -1.18 26.01 -27.26
N ARG A 117 -0.53 24.84 -27.28
CA ARG A 117 0.86 24.67 -27.72
C ARG A 117 1.20 23.20 -27.97
N SER A 118 2.20 22.96 -28.81
CA SER A 118 2.81 21.65 -28.99
C SER A 118 3.45 21.19 -27.69
N LYS A 119 3.20 19.94 -27.34
CA LYS A 119 3.77 19.29 -26.15
C LYS A 119 4.48 18.02 -26.58
N TYR A 120 5.71 17.90 -26.13
CA TYR A 120 6.56 16.75 -26.39
C TYR A 120 6.73 15.92 -25.12
N PHE A 121 6.57 14.61 -25.24
CA PHE A 121 6.76 13.64 -24.17
C PHE A 121 8.11 12.95 -24.33
N SER A 122 8.99 13.16 -23.35
CA SER A 122 10.40 12.83 -23.48
C SER A 122 10.79 11.53 -22.81
N MET A 123 10.23 11.23 -21.64
CA MET A 123 10.58 10.03 -20.91
C MET A 123 9.50 9.73 -19.87
N ALA A 124 9.21 8.45 -19.68
CA ALA A 124 8.40 8.01 -18.55
C ALA A 124 9.19 7.02 -17.71
N ILE A 125 8.98 7.09 -16.40
CA ILE A 125 9.60 6.22 -15.41
C ILE A 125 8.50 5.51 -14.65
N LEU A 126 8.54 4.19 -14.65
CA LEU A 126 7.68 3.31 -13.86
C LEU A 126 8.51 2.68 -12.75
N LYS A 127 8.02 2.73 -11.51
CA LYS A 127 8.56 1.96 -10.39
C LYS A 127 7.48 1.06 -9.83
N GLY A 128 7.78 -0.23 -9.70
CA GLY A 128 7.01 -1.13 -8.85
C GLY A 128 7.35 -0.90 -7.37
N TYR A 129 6.69 -1.65 -6.50
CA TYR A 129 7.00 -1.65 -5.06
C TYR A 129 8.39 -2.25 -4.73
N ASP A 130 8.99 -2.97 -5.68
CA ASP A 130 10.38 -3.40 -5.64
C ASP A 130 11.39 -2.26 -5.83
N GLN A 131 10.90 -1.04 -6.11
CA GLN A 131 11.67 0.18 -6.32
C GLN A 131 12.64 0.15 -7.51
N VAL A 132 12.53 -0.86 -8.38
CA VAL A 132 13.33 -0.93 -9.61
C VAL A 132 12.75 0.05 -10.64
N PRO A 133 13.54 1.02 -11.15
CA PRO A 133 13.05 1.97 -12.14
C PRO A 133 13.13 1.39 -13.55
N TYR A 134 12.00 1.37 -14.23
CA TYR A 134 11.87 1.08 -15.66
C TYR A 134 11.65 2.38 -16.41
N LYS A 135 12.38 2.59 -17.50
CA LYS A 135 12.30 3.80 -18.31
C LYS A 135 11.77 3.47 -19.69
N THR A 136 11.01 4.39 -20.26
CA THR A 136 10.57 4.30 -21.66
C THR A 136 10.56 5.66 -22.33
N PHE A 137 10.68 5.61 -23.66
CA PHE A 137 10.56 6.73 -24.59
C PHE A 137 9.42 6.49 -25.59
N TYR A 138 8.66 5.40 -25.41
CA TYR A 138 7.57 4.99 -26.31
C TYR A 138 6.27 5.65 -25.86
N PHE A 139 5.90 6.71 -26.57
CA PHE A 139 4.67 7.47 -26.38
C PHE A 139 3.90 7.54 -27.69
N SER A 140 2.58 7.42 -27.63
CA SER A 140 1.71 7.67 -28.77
C SER A 140 0.41 8.32 -28.36
N PHE A 141 -0.10 9.18 -29.23
CA PHE A 141 -1.48 9.68 -29.18
C PHE A 141 -2.27 9.05 -30.33
N GLY A 142 -2.55 7.76 -30.22
CA GLY A 142 -3.06 6.96 -31.34
C GLY A 142 -2.02 6.83 -32.45
N GLN A 143 -2.33 7.34 -33.64
CA GLN A 143 -1.38 7.33 -34.78
C GLN A 143 -0.36 8.47 -34.73
N LEU A 144 -0.52 9.41 -33.79
CA LEU A 144 0.42 10.50 -33.60
C LEU A 144 1.57 10.02 -32.69
N GLY A 145 2.78 10.52 -32.96
CA GLY A 145 3.95 10.23 -32.14
C GLY A 145 3.92 10.95 -30.78
N ASN A 146 5.10 11.22 -30.24
CA ASN A 146 5.28 11.80 -28.91
C ASN A 146 5.26 13.34 -28.87
N ASN A 147 4.98 14.01 -29.99
CA ASN A 147 4.82 15.45 -30.09
C ASN A 147 3.45 15.78 -30.68
N VAL A 148 2.61 16.46 -29.92
CA VAL A 148 1.25 16.79 -30.32
C VAL A 148 0.86 18.21 -29.90
N LEU A 149 0.15 18.91 -30.77
CA LEU A 149 -0.59 20.10 -30.40
C LEU A 149 -1.84 19.68 -29.63
N ILE A 150 -1.96 20.12 -28.39
CA ILE A 150 -3.20 19.99 -27.62
C ILE A 150 -3.71 21.40 -27.40
N GLU A 151 -4.81 21.77 -28.06
CA GLU A 151 -5.37 23.11 -27.93
C GLU A 151 -5.96 23.34 -26.54
N ASN A 152 -6.11 24.61 -26.15
CA ASN A 152 -6.77 24.99 -24.92
C ASN A 152 -8.14 24.31 -24.81
N ASN A 153 -8.41 23.73 -23.65
CA ASN A 153 -9.62 23.02 -23.29
C ASN A 153 -9.88 21.72 -24.09
N GLN A 154 -8.92 21.25 -24.89
CA GLN A 154 -8.95 19.93 -25.50
C GLN A 154 -8.22 18.89 -24.64
N GLY A 155 -8.48 17.62 -24.91
CA GLY A 155 -7.71 16.53 -24.35
C GLY A 155 -7.61 15.34 -25.29
N MET A 156 -6.59 14.52 -25.04
CA MET A 156 -6.21 13.41 -25.89
C MET A 156 -5.74 12.23 -25.04
N MET A 157 -5.88 11.02 -25.59
CA MET A 157 -5.39 9.80 -24.94
C MET A 157 -3.91 9.59 -25.29
N LEU A 158 -3.07 9.60 -24.28
CA LEU A 158 -1.67 9.22 -24.36
C LEU A 158 -1.53 7.75 -23.98
N THR A 159 -0.86 6.96 -24.82
CA THR A 159 -0.38 5.62 -24.50
C THR A 159 1.11 5.66 -24.23
N ILE A 160 1.54 5.01 -23.15
CA ILE A 160 2.93 4.88 -22.74
C ILE A 160 3.24 3.39 -22.64
N THR A 161 4.20 2.91 -23.43
CA THR A 161 4.54 1.49 -23.47
C THR A 161 5.84 1.22 -22.72
N PHE A 162 5.79 0.35 -21.72
CA PHE A 162 6.95 -0.20 -21.03
C PHE A 162 7.18 -1.63 -21.47
N GLU A 163 8.43 -2.03 -21.63
CA GLU A 163 8.77 -3.38 -22.08
C GLU A 163 9.42 -4.18 -20.96
N LYS A 164 9.25 -5.51 -21.00
CA LYS A 164 9.96 -6.47 -20.15
C LYS A 164 9.80 -6.21 -18.65
N ILE A 165 8.61 -5.77 -18.24
CA ILE A 165 8.26 -5.63 -16.82
C ILE A 165 7.95 -7.02 -16.25
N PRO A 166 8.51 -7.39 -15.08
CA PRO A 166 8.18 -8.65 -14.44
C PRO A 166 6.67 -8.79 -14.22
N THR A 167 6.08 -9.91 -14.65
CA THR A 167 4.63 -10.17 -14.50
C THR A 167 4.21 -10.36 -13.04
N SER A 168 5.19 -10.50 -12.13
CA SER A 168 5.01 -10.40 -10.68
C SER A 168 4.65 -8.98 -10.21
N THR A 169 4.95 -7.94 -10.99
CA THR A 169 4.61 -6.55 -10.68
C THR A 169 3.10 -6.34 -10.86
N LYS A 170 2.36 -6.35 -9.74
CA LYS A 170 0.89 -6.24 -9.77
C LYS A 170 0.38 -4.79 -9.75
N ARG A 171 1.20 -3.86 -9.26
CA ARG A 171 0.85 -2.44 -9.11
C ARG A 171 2.08 -1.58 -9.39
N ILE A 172 1.84 -0.39 -9.91
CA ILE A 172 2.83 0.66 -10.12
C ILE A 172 2.81 1.56 -8.89
N ASP A 173 3.90 1.60 -8.13
CA ASP A 173 4.02 2.50 -6.97
C ASP A 173 4.08 3.95 -7.45
N VAL A 174 4.91 4.23 -8.46
CA VAL A 174 5.07 5.57 -9.04
C VAL A 174 5.18 5.48 -10.56
N LEU A 175 4.41 6.31 -11.25
CA LEU A 175 4.59 6.65 -12.66
C LEU A 175 4.95 8.14 -12.77
N THR A 176 6.08 8.44 -13.37
CA THR A 176 6.52 9.80 -13.70
C THR A 176 6.50 9.97 -15.21
N ILE A 177 5.87 11.03 -15.70
CA ILE A 177 5.80 11.37 -17.13
C ILE A 177 6.46 12.74 -17.30
N ASN A 178 7.54 12.77 -18.06
CA ASN A 178 8.29 13.99 -18.34
C ASN A 178 7.94 14.53 -19.72
N SER A 179 7.75 15.83 -19.78
CA SER A 179 7.37 16.54 -21.00
C SER A 179 7.96 17.93 -21.05
N TYR A 180 7.92 18.53 -22.23
CA TYR A 180 8.27 19.93 -22.46
C TYR A 180 7.37 20.54 -23.54
N PHE A 181 7.28 21.86 -23.59
CA PHE A 181 6.63 22.57 -24.69
C PHE A 181 7.64 23.08 -25.70
N GLU A 182 7.20 23.20 -26.95
CA GLU A 182 8.01 23.73 -28.04
C GLU A 182 8.35 25.21 -27.79
N GLY A 183 9.65 25.55 -27.79
CA GLY A 183 10.15 26.91 -27.55
C GLY A 183 10.41 27.32 -26.10
N GLY A 184 10.19 26.42 -25.12
CA GLY A 184 10.25 26.73 -23.68
C GLY A 184 11.58 26.59 -22.96
N GLY A 185 12.60 26.04 -23.62
CA GLY A 185 13.78 25.52 -22.92
C GLY A 185 13.48 24.22 -22.17
N LEU A 186 14.53 23.57 -21.68
CA LEU A 186 14.51 22.24 -21.05
C LEU A 186 13.91 22.24 -19.63
N SER A 187 12.96 23.12 -19.32
CA SER A 187 12.24 23.08 -18.04
C SER A 187 11.31 21.86 -18.05
N GLU A 188 11.87 20.73 -17.66
CA GLU A 188 11.20 19.43 -17.63
C GLU A 188 9.96 19.53 -16.73
N MET A 189 8.79 19.25 -17.33
CA MET A 189 7.52 19.21 -16.63
C MET A 189 7.20 17.76 -16.32
N SER A 190 7.04 17.47 -15.04
CA SER A 190 6.77 16.12 -14.57
C SER A 190 5.35 16.00 -14.03
N ALA A 191 4.58 15.09 -14.60
CA ALA A 191 3.36 14.56 -14.01
C ALA A 191 3.71 13.30 -13.21
N VAL A 192 3.24 13.23 -11.96
CA VAL A 192 3.51 12.09 -11.08
C VAL A 192 2.19 11.49 -10.63
N MET A 193 2.08 10.17 -10.79
CA MET A 193 0.94 9.36 -10.42
C MET A 193 1.40 8.23 -9.50
N HIS A 194 0.53 7.82 -8.57
CA HIS A 194 0.85 6.84 -7.56
C HIS A 194 -0.14 5.69 -7.55
N ASP A 195 0.36 4.52 -7.15
CA ASP A 195 -0.42 3.35 -6.80
C ASP A 195 -1.45 2.94 -7.88
N LEU A 196 -0.96 2.73 -9.11
CA LEU A 196 -1.78 2.39 -10.27
C LEU A 196 -1.93 0.88 -10.42
N PRO A 197 -3.15 0.35 -10.63
CA PRO A 197 -3.36 -1.08 -10.87
C PRO A 197 -2.86 -1.49 -12.27
N ILE A 198 -2.33 -2.71 -12.39
CA ILE A 198 -2.02 -3.34 -13.69
C ILE A 198 -2.96 -4.51 -13.93
N GLU A 199 -3.69 -4.48 -15.05
CA GLU A 199 -4.49 -5.61 -15.52
C GLU A 199 -3.64 -6.48 -16.46
N TRP A 200 -3.12 -7.60 -15.94
CA TRP A 200 -2.35 -8.55 -16.75
C TRP A 200 -3.27 -9.47 -17.55
N LYS A 201 -3.05 -9.55 -18.87
CA LYS A 201 -3.83 -10.34 -19.83
C LYS A 201 -2.94 -11.27 -20.62
N ASP A 202 -3.49 -12.42 -21.00
CA ASP A 202 -2.87 -13.35 -21.95
C ASP A 202 -3.15 -12.87 -23.38
N LEU A 203 -2.33 -11.92 -23.86
CA LEU A 203 -2.49 -11.31 -25.18
C LEU A 203 -1.60 -12.02 -26.20
N PRO A 204 -2.01 -12.11 -27.48
CA PRO A 204 -1.10 -12.53 -28.54
C PRO A 204 0.12 -11.58 -28.58
N VAL A 205 1.29 -12.14 -28.83
CA VAL A 205 2.48 -11.33 -29.14
C VAL A 205 2.39 -11.06 -30.63
N GLU A 206 2.26 -9.80 -31.04
CA GLU A 206 2.40 -9.44 -32.45
C GLU A 206 3.83 -9.79 -32.86
N THR A 207 3.98 -10.90 -33.57
CA THR A 207 5.20 -11.20 -34.30
C THR A 207 5.18 -10.30 -35.51
N GLU A 208 6.05 -9.29 -35.55
CA GLU A 208 6.37 -8.62 -36.80
C GLU A 208 6.92 -9.69 -37.76
N GLU A 209 6.05 -10.21 -38.63
CA GLU A 209 6.49 -10.92 -39.83
C GLU A 209 7.16 -9.88 -40.72
N TYR A 210 8.50 -9.89 -40.73
CA TYR A 210 9.33 -9.17 -41.68
C TYR A 210 9.47 -9.95 -42.99
#